data_AF-A0A951X8N2-F1
#
_entry.id   AF-A0A951X8N2-F1
#
_cell.length_a   1.000
_cell.length_b   1.000
_cell.length_c   1.000
_cell.angle_alpha   90.00
_cell.angle_beta   90.00
_cell.angle_gamma   90.00
#
_symmetry.space_group_name_H-M   'P 1'
#
loop_
_entity.id
_entity.type
_entity.pdbx_description
1 polymer ?
#
loop_
_entity_poly.entity_id
_entity_poly.type
_entity_poly.pdbx_seq_one_letter_code
_entity_poly.pdbx_strand_id
1 'polypeptide(L)' 'DMKGFGLVDEIVPEPDGGAHWDYEESARLLKSHLLRLLKELEKIDPDERVSRRIEKYSKMGFWEEIPAGKE' A
#
# COMPACT_ATOMS: atom_id res chain seq x y z
N ASP A 1 -5.01 11.06 6.27
CA ASP A 1 -5.68 9.84 5.76
C ASP A 1 -4.62 8.79 5.42
N MET A 2 -4.96 7.49 5.39
CA MET A 2 -3.95 6.42 5.24
C MET A 2 -3.14 6.52 3.95
N LYS A 3 -3.80 6.92 2.84
CA LYS A 3 -3.15 7.09 1.54
C LYS A 3 -2.24 8.32 1.52
N GLY A 4 -2.69 9.44 2.08
CA GLY A 4 -1.91 10.66 2.25
C GLY A 4 -0.67 10.48 3.14
N PHE A 5 -0.72 9.56 4.11
CA PHE A 5 0.43 9.16 4.91
C PHE A 5 1.32 8.08 4.25
N GLY A 6 0.99 7.64 3.02
CA GLY A 6 1.78 6.63 2.30
C GLY A 6 1.68 5.21 2.88
N LEU A 7 0.72 4.94 3.78
CA LEU A 7 0.55 3.63 4.39
C LEU A 7 -0.06 2.61 3.42
N VAL A 8 -0.91 3.08 2.51
CA VAL A 8 -1.55 2.28 1.46
C VAL A 8 -1.32 2.94 0.10
N ASP A 9 -1.13 2.14 -0.94
CA ASP A 9 -0.80 2.64 -2.28
C ASP A 9 -2.05 3.09 -3.05
N GLU A 10 -3.15 2.36 -2.89
CA GLU A 10 -4.37 2.55 -3.66
C GLU A 10 -5.62 2.25 -2.81
N ILE A 11 -6.73 2.91 -3.17
CA ILE A 11 -8.05 2.67 -2.59
C ILE A 11 -8.87 2.06 -3.71
N VAL A 12 -9.31 0.82 -3.53
CA VAL A 12 -10.20 0.13 -4.49
C VAL A 12 -11.61 0.68 -4.29
N PRO A 13 -12.30 1.10 -5.36
CA PRO A 13 -13.68 1.58 -5.26
C PRO A 13 -14.61 0.44 -4.84
N GLU A 14 -15.69 0.79 -4.15
CA GLU A 14 -16.77 -0.14 -3.82
C GLU A 14 -17.91 -0.03 -4.86
N PRO A 15 -18.73 -1.08 -5.01
CA PRO A 15 -19.99 -1.01 -5.73
C PRO A 15 -20.92 0.08 -5.19
N ASP A 16 -21.91 0.47 -5.99
CA ASP A 16 -23.00 1.32 -5.52
C ASP A 16 -23.75 0.63 -4.37
N GLY A 17 -23.88 1.32 -3.23
CA GLY A 17 -24.46 0.74 -2.00
C GLY A 17 -23.45 0.02 -1.09
N GLY A 18 -22.19 -0.11 -1.53
CA GLY A 18 -21.07 -0.64 -0.76
C GLY A 18 -20.79 -2.13 -1.00
N ALA A 19 -19.65 -2.60 -0.52
CA ALA A 19 -19.15 -3.94 -0.87
C ALA A 19 -20.03 -5.11 -0.41
N HIS A 20 -20.87 -4.89 0.60
CA HIS A 20 -21.81 -5.89 1.10
C HIS A 20 -23.07 -6.02 0.24
N TRP A 21 -23.32 -5.06 -0.66
CA TRP A 21 -24.50 -5.01 -1.49
C TRP A 21 -24.31 -5.82 -2.78
N ASP A 22 -23.11 -5.76 -3.36
CA ASP A 22 -22.70 -6.58 -4.50
C ASP A 22 -21.30 -7.19 -4.28
N TYR A 23 -21.29 -8.45 -3.86
CA TYR A 23 -20.05 -9.20 -3.65
C TYR A 23 -19.34 -9.55 -4.96
N GLU A 24 -20.08 -9.78 -6.05
CA GLU A 24 -19.51 -10.16 -7.33
C GLU A 24 -18.77 -8.96 -7.95
N GLU A 25 -19.39 -7.79 -7.92
CA GLU A 25 -18.76 -6.55 -8.37
C GLU A 25 -17.56 -6.20 -7.51
N SER A 26 -17.68 -6.28 -6.18
CA SER A 26 -16.56 -6.05 -5.27
C SER A 26 -15.36 -6.97 -5.57
N ALA A 27 -15.62 -8.27 -5.76
CA ALA A 27 -14.60 -9.23 -6.10
C ALA A 27 -13.97 -8.95 -7.47
N ARG A 28 -14.78 -8.55 -8.47
CA ARG A 28 -14.32 -8.20 -9.82
C ARG A 28 -13.41 -6.97 -9.80
N LEU A 29 -13.81 -5.92 -9.08
CA LEU A 29 -13.01 -4.71 -8.88
C LEU A 29 -11.67 -5.10 -8.23
N LEU A 30 -11.69 -5.73 -7.06
CA LEU A 30 -10.49 -6.17 -6.35
C LEU A 30 -9.56 -7.03 -7.22
N LYS A 31 -10.11 -8.02 -7.93
CA LYS A 31 -9.35 -8.91 -8.81
C LYS A 31 -8.61 -8.14 -9.89
N SER A 32 -9.23 -7.13 -10.50
CA SER A 32 -8.60 -6.33 -11.55
C SER A 32 -7.38 -5.56 -11.03
N HIS A 33 -7.46 -4.98 -9.84
CA HIS A 33 -6.34 -4.28 -9.19
C HIS A 33 -5.22 -5.26 -8.81
N LEU A 34 -5.55 -6.40 -8.21
CA LEU A 34 -4.56 -7.42 -7.82
C LEU A 34 -3.79 -7.96 -9.03
N LEU A 35 -4.49 -8.33 -10.11
CA LEU A 35 -3.82 -8.86 -11.31
C LEU A 35 -2.90 -7.84 -11.97
N ARG A 36 -3.30 -6.56 -12.00
CA ARG A 36 -2.44 -5.48 -12.50
C ARG A 36 -1.19 -5.33 -11.65
N LEU A 37 -1.33 -5.24 -10.33
CA LEU A 37 -0.22 -5.05 -9.40
C LEU A 37 0.73 -6.25 -9.40
N LEU A 38 0.21 -7.47 -9.44
CA LEU A 38 1.04 -8.68 -9.54
C LEU A 38 1.89 -8.67 -10.81
N LYS A 39 1.28 -8.33 -11.96
CA LYS A 39 2.00 -8.23 -13.25
C LYS A 39 3.08 -7.13 -13.24
N GLU A 40 2.89 -6.06 -12.48
CA GLU A 40 3.91 -5.02 -12.28
C GLU A 40 5.04 -5.51 -11.38
N LEU A 41 4.71 -6.18 -10.27
CA LEU A 41 5.69 -6.69 -9.30
C LEU A 41 6.52 -7.86 -9.84
N GLU A 42 5.94 -8.73 -10.68
CA GLU A 42 6.63 -9.84 -11.32
C GLU A 42 7.79 -9.40 -12.22
N LYS A 43 7.73 -8.17 -12.76
CA LYS A 43 8.80 -7.60 -13.59
C LYS A 43 9.99 -7.08 -12.77
N ILE A 44 9.83 -6.97 -11.45
CA ILE A 44 10.88 -6.49 -10.55
C ILE A 44 11.67 -7.69 -10.06
N ASP A 45 12.99 -7.61 -10.16
CA ASP A 45 13.90 -8.61 -9.60
C ASP A 45 13.59 -8.88 -8.12
N PRO A 46 13.67 -10.14 -7.64
CA PRO A 46 13.37 -10.46 -6.25
C PRO A 46 14.15 -9.63 -5.22
N ASP A 47 15.45 -9.41 -5.42
CA ASP A 47 16.30 -8.69 -4.46
C ASP A 47 15.96 -7.20 -4.43
N GLU A 48 15.69 -6.63 -5.60
CA GLU A 48 15.19 -5.26 -5.74
C GLU A 48 13.81 -5.10 -5.08
N ARG A 49 12.92 -6.09 -5.24
CA ARG A 49 11.58 -6.08 -4.63
C ARG A 49 11.65 -6.11 -3.10
N VAL A 50 12.61 -6.86 -2.54
CA VAL A 50 12.87 -6.86 -1.09
C VAL A 50 13.40 -5.51 -0.64
N SER A 51 14.36 -4.94 -1.36
CA SER A 51 14.95 -3.62 -1.04
C SER A 51 13.89 -2.52 -1.03
N ARG A 52 13.02 -2.47 -2.05
CA ARG A 52 11.88 -1.54 -2.11
C ARG A 52 10.91 -1.69 -0.94
N ARG A 53 10.68 -2.92 -0.48
CA ARG A 53 9.80 -3.19 0.66
C ARG A 53 10.40 -2.62 1.94
N ILE A 54 11.69 -2.83 2.17
CA ILE A 54 12.40 -2.28 3.33
C ILE A 54 12.30 -0.76 3.30
N GLU A 55 12.66 -0.14 2.17
CA GLU A 55 12.61 1.31 2.01
C GLU A 55 11.21 1.88 2.25
N LYS A 56 10.16 1.24 1.72
CA LYS A 56 8.76 1.64 1.93
C LYS A 56 8.43 1.73 3.42
N TYR A 57 8.76 0.70 4.20
CA TYR A 57 8.44 0.68 5.63
C TYR A 57 9.35 1.58 6.46
N SER A 58 10.63 1.73 6.10
CA SER A 58 11.56 2.63 6.81
C SER A 58 11.16 4.11 6.71
N LYS A 59 10.44 4.51 5.65
CA LYS A 59 9.92 5.87 5.48
C LYS A 59 8.60 6.13 6.23
N MET A 60 8.00 5.10 6.84
CA MET A 60 6.75 5.26 7.57
C MET A 60 7.02 5.74 9.00
N GLY A 61 6.40 6.85 9.38
CA GLY A 61 6.50 7.46 10.70
C GLY A 61 7.22 8.80 10.66
N PHE A 62 6.80 9.69 11.55
CA PHE A 62 7.38 11.02 11.72
C PHE A 62 7.66 11.20 13.21
N TRP A 63 8.90 11.51 13.54
CA TRP A 63 9.31 11.79 14.91
C TRP A 63 10.35 12.89 14.90
N GLU A 64 10.38 13.66 15.99
CA GLU A 64 11.45 14.60 16.27
C GLU A 64 12.46 13.91 17.18
N GLU A 65 13.72 13.90 16.78
CA GLU A 65 14.79 13.45 17.66
C GLU A 65 15.13 14.55 18.65
N ILE A 66 14.95 14.28 19.94
CA ILE A 66 15.42 15.18 20.99
C ILE A 66 16.93 14.99 21.11
N PRO A 67 17.75 16.02 20.88
CA PRO A 67 19.19 15.90 21.04
C PRO A 67 19.50 15.53 22.49
N ALA A 68 20.30 14.47 22.68
CA ALA A 68 20.77 14.09 24.00
C ALA A 68 21.47 15.29 24.65
N GLY A 69 20.94 15.77 25.77
CA GLY A 69 21.56 16.84 26.54
C GLY A 69 22.99 16.46 26.87
N LYS A 70 23.94 17.34 26.53
CA LYS A 70 25.29 17.23 27.08
C LYS A 70 25.20 17.54 28.57
N GLU A 71 25.31 16.52 29.42
CA GLU A 71 25.77 16.69 30.80
C GLU A 71 27.23 17.15 30.82
#